data_AF-E6ZMV8-F1
#
_entry.id   AF-E6ZMV8-F1
#
_cell.length_a   1.000
_cell.length_b   1.000
_cell.length_c   1.000
_cell.angle_alpha   90.00
_cell.angle_beta   90.00
_cell.angle_gamma   90.00
#
_symmetry.space_group_name_H-M   'P 1'
#
loop_
_entity.id
_entity.type
_entity.pdbx_description
1 polymer ?
#
loop_
_entity_poly.entity_id
_entity_poly.type
_entity_poly.pdbx_seq_one_letter_code
_entity_poly.pdbx_strand_id
1 'polypeptide(L)'
;MTCPSFSKCSTASRMASAAKRDAKEAHVQQAVSEHCNGTYSTIRQAAAANHIPESTLRQRLRGRKPKKDAQTGMQTLPLDAESTLIDLIRRSACSGYPLTPAGIRDYANTVAPGIPGTTQQVDVGRNWMQGFLLRHPSIHSCWSCCLENARLKATNKASIRTWFKCFAEIVNEFSVSSTDIFNMDKTGFMFSQGGSEGVVVPAGDPASPFRVQPGT
;
A
#
# COMPACT_ATOMS: atom_id res chain seq x y z
N MET A 1 -14.71 -20.62 -17.73
CA MET A 1 -14.70 -19.58 -16.67
C MET A 1 -13.87 -18.41 -17.17
N THR A 2 -14.52 -17.30 -17.53
CA THR A 2 -13.86 -16.10 -18.06
C THR A 2 -13.28 -15.30 -16.91
N CYS A 3 -11.94 -15.18 -16.86
CA CYS A 3 -11.28 -14.26 -15.93
C CYS A 3 -11.77 -12.83 -16.19
N PRO A 4 -12.17 -12.06 -15.16
CA PRO A 4 -12.45 -10.65 -15.35
C PRO A 4 -11.16 -9.97 -15.79
N SER A 5 -11.14 -9.48 -17.04
CA SER A 5 -10.08 -8.62 -17.57
C SER A 5 -10.03 -7.34 -16.74
N PHE A 6 -9.18 -7.31 -15.71
CA PHE A 6 -8.77 -6.05 -15.10
C PHE A 6 -7.87 -5.33 -16.09
N SER A 7 -8.43 -4.33 -16.77
CA SER A 7 -7.72 -3.51 -17.75
C SER A 7 -6.49 -2.87 -17.11
N LYS A 8 -5.30 -3.36 -17.51
CA LYS A 8 -3.97 -2.95 -17.02
C LYS A 8 -3.70 -1.44 -17.23
N CYS A 9 -4.52 -0.76 -18.03
CA CYS A 9 -4.38 0.66 -18.36
C CYS A 9 -4.96 1.65 -17.31
N SER A 10 -5.59 1.19 -16.22
CA SER A 10 -6.41 2.07 -15.36
C SER A 10 -5.82 2.51 -14.01
N THR A 11 -4.97 1.72 -13.34
CA THR A 11 -4.49 2.06 -11.98
C THR A 11 -3.26 2.95 -11.98
N ALA A 12 -2.23 2.62 -12.78
CA ALA A 12 -1.01 3.40 -12.86
C ALA A 12 -1.26 4.84 -13.37
N SER A 13 -2.15 5.00 -14.36
CA SER A 13 -2.57 6.30 -14.88
C SER A 13 -3.31 7.14 -13.83
N ARG A 14 -4.14 6.51 -12.99
CA ARG A 14 -4.81 7.17 -11.86
C ARG A 14 -3.85 7.53 -10.74
N MET A 15 -2.87 6.69 -10.43
CA MET A 15 -1.80 6.99 -9.47
C MET A 15 -0.97 8.19 -9.95
N ALA A 16 -0.55 8.20 -11.21
CA ALA A 16 0.18 9.32 -11.80
C ALA A 16 -0.66 10.63 -11.77
N SER A 17 -1.97 10.53 -12.04
CA SER A 17 -2.87 11.68 -11.96
C SER A 17 -3.12 12.14 -10.52
N ALA A 18 -3.10 11.23 -9.53
CA ALA A 18 -3.15 11.57 -8.12
C ALA A 18 -1.86 12.27 -7.68
N ALA A 19 -0.69 11.70 -8.00
CA ALA A 19 0.61 12.29 -7.70
C ALA A 19 0.77 13.71 -8.29
N LYS A 20 0.31 13.93 -9.53
CA LYS A 20 0.29 15.28 -10.14
C LYS A 20 -0.58 16.27 -9.36
N ARG A 21 -1.73 15.83 -8.85
CA ARG A 21 -2.60 16.68 -8.02
C ARG A 21 -1.96 16.98 -6.67
N ASP A 22 -1.33 16.00 -6.04
CA ASP A 22 -0.66 16.15 -4.75
C ASP A 22 0.58 17.06 -4.86
N ALA A 23 1.37 16.92 -5.93
CA ALA A 23 2.48 17.83 -6.22
C ALA A 23 2.01 19.28 -6.44
N LYS A 24 0.91 19.47 -7.20
CA LYS A 24 0.29 20.79 -7.36
C LYS A 24 -0.18 21.37 -6.02
N GLU A 25 -0.77 20.53 -5.17
CA GLU A 25 -1.21 20.94 -3.83
C GLU A 25 -0.03 21.36 -2.96
N ALA A 26 1.10 20.64 -3.01
CA ALA A 26 2.31 20.98 -2.28
C ALA A 26 2.82 22.39 -2.62
N HIS A 27 2.87 22.74 -3.92
CA HIS A 27 3.21 24.10 -4.34
C HIS A 27 2.22 25.15 -3.81
N VAL A 28 0.92 24.82 -3.72
CA VAL A 28 -0.09 25.75 -3.20
C VAL A 28 0.12 25.99 -1.70
N GLN A 29 0.43 24.94 -0.94
CA GLN A 29 0.70 25.07 0.49
C GLN A 29 1.99 25.84 0.76
N GLN A 30 3.03 25.60 -0.05
CA GLN A 30 4.28 26.38 0.00
C GLN A 30 4.05 27.87 -0.31
N ALA A 31 3.26 28.18 -1.33
CA ALA A 31 2.93 29.57 -1.65
C ALA A 31 2.13 30.27 -0.55
N VAL A 32 1.25 29.54 0.16
CA VAL A 32 0.53 30.07 1.33
C VAL A 32 1.50 30.35 2.47
N SER A 33 2.38 29.41 2.81
CA SER A 33 3.32 29.60 3.91
C SER A 33 4.29 30.76 3.64
N GLU A 34 4.84 30.87 2.44
CA GLU A 34 5.74 31.96 2.05
C GLU A 34 5.05 33.33 2.05
N HIS A 35 3.76 33.39 1.66
CA HIS A 35 2.98 34.62 1.75
C HIS A 35 2.68 35.00 3.21
N CYS A 36 2.25 34.05 4.03
CA CYS A 36 1.96 34.27 5.45
C CYS A 36 3.21 34.65 6.25
N ASN A 37 4.38 34.11 5.88
CA ASN A 37 5.67 34.41 6.51
C ASN A 37 6.26 35.75 6.05
N GLY A 38 5.60 36.46 5.13
CA GLY A 38 6.07 37.76 4.64
C GLY A 38 7.22 37.70 3.65
N THR A 39 7.63 36.52 3.17
CA THR A 39 8.67 36.34 2.14
C THR A 39 8.29 37.06 0.84
N TYR A 40 6.99 37.08 0.53
CA TYR A 40 6.45 37.81 -0.60
C TYR A 40 5.34 38.77 -0.15
N SER A 41 5.51 40.04 -0.49
CA SER A 41 4.58 41.12 -0.11
C SER A 41 3.22 41.02 -0.81
N THR A 42 3.14 40.34 -1.96
CA THR A 42 1.90 40.21 -2.73
C THR A 42 1.59 38.76 -3.08
N ILE A 43 0.28 38.45 -3.13
CA ILE A 43 -0.24 37.14 -3.57
C ILE A 43 0.27 36.79 -4.97
N ARG A 44 0.35 37.79 -5.87
CA ARG A 44 0.81 37.61 -7.25
C ARG A 44 2.27 37.17 -7.31
N GLN A 45 3.13 37.75 -6.48
CA GLN A 45 4.56 37.41 -6.43
C GLN A 45 4.77 36.00 -5.85
N ALA A 46 4.08 35.66 -4.76
CA ALA A 46 4.12 34.31 -4.18
C ALA A 46 3.63 33.23 -5.17
N ALA A 47 2.54 33.53 -5.89
CA ALA A 47 1.98 32.62 -6.89
C ALA A 47 2.93 32.44 -8.09
N ALA A 48 3.57 33.51 -8.56
CA ALA A 48 4.55 33.45 -9.64
C ALA A 48 5.80 32.64 -9.26
N ALA A 49 6.32 32.86 -8.05
CA ALA A 49 7.48 32.13 -7.53
C ALA A 49 7.24 30.62 -7.42
N ASN A 50 6.01 30.20 -7.12
CA ASN A 50 5.62 28.79 -6.99
C ASN A 50 4.95 28.22 -8.26
N HIS A 51 4.95 28.94 -9.38
CA HIS A 51 4.35 28.52 -10.66
C HIS A 51 2.86 28.15 -10.58
N ILE A 52 2.07 28.89 -9.80
CA ILE A 52 0.63 28.65 -9.62
C ILE A 52 -0.18 29.87 -10.10
N PRO A 53 -1.41 29.70 -10.63
CA PRO A 53 -2.29 30.82 -10.91
C PRO A 53 -2.65 31.60 -9.64
N GLU A 54 -2.51 32.92 -9.67
CA GLU A 54 -2.83 33.82 -8.54
C GLU A 54 -4.24 33.61 -7.98
N SER A 55 -5.22 33.34 -8.86
CA SER A 55 -6.60 33.04 -8.47
C SER A 55 -6.71 31.79 -7.56
N THR A 56 -5.86 30.80 -7.75
CA THR A 56 -5.83 29.57 -6.93
C THR A 56 -5.31 29.87 -5.53
N LEU A 57 -4.24 30.65 -5.42
CA LEU A 57 -3.69 31.06 -4.13
C LEU A 57 -4.67 31.97 -3.37
N ARG A 58 -5.29 32.93 -4.07
CA ARG A 58 -6.33 33.80 -3.48
C ARG A 58 -7.52 33.02 -2.93
N GLN A 59 -8.01 32.01 -3.67
CA GLN A 59 -9.09 31.14 -3.19
C GLN A 59 -8.66 30.32 -1.98
N ARG A 60 -7.39 29.87 -1.94
CA ARG A 60 -6.84 29.14 -0.80
C ARG A 60 -6.84 29.99 0.47
N LEU A 61 -6.36 31.24 0.37
CA LEU A 61 -6.35 32.21 1.48
C LEU A 61 -7.75 32.56 1.97
N ARG A 62 -8.76 32.50 1.09
CA ARG A 62 -10.18 32.65 1.44
C ARG A 62 -10.80 31.41 2.12
N GLY A 63 -10.00 30.39 2.42
CA GLY A 63 -10.45 29.19 3.15
C GLY A 63 -10.92 28.03 2.26
N ARG A 64 -10.69 28.06 0.94
CA ARG A 64 -11.02 26.92 0.08
C ARG A 64 -10.15 25.71 0.43
N LYS A 65 -10.77 24.66 0.95
CA LYS A 65 -10.11 23.38 1.27
C LYS A 65 -9.62 22.66 0.01
N PRO A 66 -8.58 21.81 0.11
CA PRO A 66 -8.12 21.03 -1.03
C PRO A 66 -9.21 20.03 -1.40
N LYS A 67 -9.20 19.60 -2.66
CA LYS A 67 -10.21 18.68 -3.17
C LYS A 67 -10.27 17.37 -2.36
N LYS A 68 -9.12 16.90 -1.87
CA LYS A 68 -9.01 15.68 -1.05
C LYS A 68 -9.81 15.85 0.26
N ASP A 69 -9.56 16.92 1.00
CA ASP A 69 -10.22 17.19 2.28
C ASP A 69 -11.71 17.49 2.12
N ALA A 70 -12.09 18.21 1.06
CA ALA A 70 -13.49 18.46 0.76
C ALA A 70 -14.28 17.16 0.48
N GLN A 71 -13.60 16.14 -0.06
CA GLN A 71 -14.21 14.85 -0.39
C GLN A 71 -14.24 13.88 0.80
N THR A 72 -13.51 14.16 1.88
CA THR A 72 -13.48 13.31 3.08
C THR A 72 -14.88 13.07 3.67
N GLY A 73 -15.72 14.11 3.73
CA GLY A 73 -17.09 13.99 4.25
C GLY A 73 -18.06 13.23 3.34
N MET A 74 -17.65 12.89 2.11
CA MET A 74 -18.44 12.10 1.15
C MET A 74 -17.97 10.64 1.06
N GLN A 75 -16.99 10.24 1.89
CA GLN A 75 -16.48 8.88 1.89
C GLN A 75 -17.45 7.94 2.62
N THR A 76 -17.51 6.69 2.14
CA THR A 76 -18.33 5.64 2.76
C THR A 76 -17.87 5.26 4.15
N LEU A 77 -16.56 5.34 4.40
CA LEU A 77 -15.95 5.08 5.70
C LEU A 77 -15.42 6.38 6.30
N PRO A 78 -15.63 6.61 7.60
CA PRO A 78 -14.97 7.71 8.30
C PRO A 78 -13.46 7.43 8.46
N LEU A 79 -12.69 8.49 8.73
CA LEU A 79 -11.22 8.44 8.77
C LEU A 79 -10.67 7.47 9.82
N ASP A 80 -11.33 7.39 10.98
CA ASP A 80 -11.03 6.46 12.07
C ASP A 80 -11.24 5.00 11.65
N ALA A 81 -12.36 4.70 10.99
CA ALA A 81 -12.62 3.38 10.42
C ALA A 81 -11.61 3.01 9.32
N GLU A 82 -11.23 3.95 8.46
CA GLU A 82 -10.17 3.70 7.46
C GLU A 82 -8.82 3.39 8.13
N SER A 83 -8.47 4.10 9.21
CA SER A 83 -7.21 3.88 9.93
C SER A 83 -7.13 2.49 10.58
N THR A 84 -8.22 2.04 11.21
CA THR A 84 -8.28 0.71 11.83
C THR A 84 -8.19 -0.40 10.77
N LEU A 85 -8.77 -0.20 9.59
CA LEU A 85 -8.66 -1.13 8.46
C LEU A 85 -7.23 -1.22 7.93
N ILE A 86 -6.48 -0.11 7.87
CA ILE A 86 -5.07 -0.11 7.48
C ILE A 86 -4.23 -0.90 8.49
N ASP A 87 -4.47 -0.69 9.79
CA ASP A 87 -3.74 -1.41 10.84
C ASP A 87 -4.10 -2.90 10.86
N LEU A 88 -5.32 -3.26 10.50
CA LEU A 88 -5.69 -4.65 10.26
C LEU A 88 -4.88 -5.24 9.09
N ILE A 89 -4.86 -4.56 7.93
CA ILE A 89 -4.08 -5.00 6.75
C ILE A 89 -2.61 -5.21 7.11
N ARG A 90 -2.01 -4.27 7.85
CA ARG A 90 -0.61 -4.37 8.32
C ARG A 90 -0.39 -5.59 9.19
N ARG A 91 -1.20 -5.77 10.23
CA ARG A 91 -1.09 -6.91 11.15
C ARG A 91 -1.29 -8.24 10.45
N SER A 92 -2.29 -8.33 9.57
CA SER A 92 -2.57 -9.51 8.75
C SER A 92 -1.37 -9.87 7.86
N ALA A 93 -0.77 -8.88 7.18
CA ALA A 93 0.40 -9.11 6.35
C ALA A 93 1.63 -9.53 7.17
N CYS A 94 1.92 -8.86 8.30
CA CYS A 94 3.05 -9.21 9.16
C CYS A 94 2.93 -10.62 9.76
N SER A 95 1.72 -11.09 10.00
CA SER A 95 1.45 -12.46 10.47
C SER A 95 1.50 -13.53 9.37
N GLY A 96 1.77 -13.14 8.11
CA GLY A 96 1.81 -14.05 6.96
C GLY A 96 0.42 -14.43 6.41
N TYR A 97 -0.63 -13.71 6.80
CA TYR A 97 -2.00 -13.88 6.34
C TYR A 97 -2.55 -12.59 5.70
N PRO A 98 -1.93 -12.09 4.62
CA PRO A 98 -2.36 -10.86 3.99
C PRO A 98 -3.79 -10.98 3.46
N LEU A 99 -4.56 -9.89 3.58
CA LEU A 99 -5.97 -9.88 3.19
C LEU A 99 -6.14 -9.73 1.68
N THR A 100 -7.20 -10.34 1.15
CA THR A 100 -7.60 -10.20 -0.25
C THR A 100 -8.41 -8.92 -0.44
N PRO A 101 -8.46 -8.35 -1.67
CA PRO A 101 -9.32 -7.21 -1.97
C PRO A 101 -10.80 -7.46 -1.69
N ALA A 102 -11.26 -8.71 -1.77
CA ALA A 102 -12.62 -9.11 -1.40
C ALA A 102 -12.81 -9.04 0.12
N GLY A 103 -11.93 -9.68 0.89
CA GLY A 103 -12.01 -9.66 2.35
C GLY A 103 -11.92 -8.24 2.93
N ILE A 104 -11.13 -7.35 2.33
CA ILE A 104 -11.05 -5.94 2.75
C ILE A 104 -12.38 -5.22 2.49
N ARG A 105 -13.09 -5.54 1.41
CA ARG A 105 -14.44 -4.98 1.16
C ARG A 105 -15.45 -5.51 2.17
N ASP A 106 -15.37 -6.78 2.53
CA ASP A 106 -16.25 -7.37 3.54
C ASP A 106 -16.02 -6.69 4.90
N TYR A 107 -14.76 -6.47 5.29
CA TYR A 107 -14.43 -5.67 6.47
C TYR A 107 -14.93 -4.22 6.35
N ALA A 108 -14.79 -3.59 5.19
CA ALA A 108 -15.29 -2.24 4.98
C ALA A 108 -16.82 -2.17 5.13
N ASN A 109 -17.56 -3.16 4.63
CA ASN A 109 -19.02 -3.25 4.75
C ASN A 109 -19.48 -3.50 6.20
N THR A 110 -18.69 -4.24 6.99
CA THR A 110 -19.02 -4.48 8.41
C THR A 110 -18.77 -3.28 9.30
N VAL A 111 -17.76 -2.47 8.99
CA VAL A 111 -17.38 -1.28 9.78
C VAL A 111 -18.09 -0.01 9.29
N ALA A 112 -18.64 0.00 8.08
CA ALA A 112 -19.36 1.14 7.54
C ALA A 112 -20.58 1.49 8.43
N PRO A 113 -20.77 2.77 8.78
CA PRO A 113 -21.93 3.18 9.56
C PRO A 113 -23.21 2.88 8.78
N GLY A 114 -24.22 2.31 9.47
CA GLY A 114 -25.51 2.02 8.87
C GLY A 114 -26.17 3.27 8.27
N ILE A 115 -26.95 3.09 7.21
CA ILE A 115 -27.67 4.19 6.56
C ILE A 115 -28.83 4.61 7.47
N PRO A 116 -28.90 5.89 7.90
CA PRO A 116 -30.01 6.36 8.73
C PRO A 116 -31.36 6.12 8.05
N GLY A 117 -32.24 5.36 8.71
CA GLY A 117 -33.57 5.04 8.18
C GLY A 117 -33.65 3.81 7.27
N THR A 118 -32.59 2.98 7.18
CA THR A 118 -32.64 1.72 6.42
C THR A 118 -31.94 0.60 7.20
N THR A 119 -32.51 -0.61 7.15
CA THR A 119 -31.91 -1.85 7.69
C THR A 119 -30.95 -2.53 6.72
N GLN A 120 -30.72 -1.94 5.54
CA GLN A 120 -29.82 -2.49 4.53
C GLN A 120 -28.37 -2.24 4.93
N GLN A 121 -27.55 -3.28 4.80
CA GLN A 121 -26.10 -3.15 4.94
C GLN A 121 -25.54 -2.25 3.84
N VAL A 122 -24.54 -1.46 4.21
CA VAL A 122 -23.77 -0.67 3.26
C VAL A 122 -22.98 -1.62 2.38
N ASP A 123 -23.08 -1.43 1.06
CA ASP A 123 -22.21 -2.08 0.09
C ASP A 123 -21.23 -1.07 -0.50
N VAL A 124 -19.94 -1.26 -0.24
CA VAL A 124 -18.87 -0.44 -0.81
C VAL A 124 -18.81 -0.67 -2.32
N GLY A 125 -18.99 0.41 -3.08
CA GLY A 125 -19.06 0.33 -4.54
C GLY A 125 -17.84 -0.34 -5.18
N ARG A 126 -18.01 -0.88 -6.39
CA ARG A 126 -16.98 -1.65 -7.14
C ARG A 126 -15.60 -0.99 -7.23
N ASN A 127 -15.54 0.34 -7.27
CA ASN A 127 -14.30 1.12 -7.40
C ASN A 127 -13.71 1.57 -6.05
N TRP A 128 -14.38 1.29 -4.94
CA TRP A 128 -13.98 1.74 -3.61
C TRP A 128 -12.56 1.29 -3.27
N MET A 129 -12.23 0.01 -3.52
CA MET A 129 -10.90 -0.55 -3.26
C MET A 129 -9.79 0.21 -4.00
N GLN A 130 -10.01 0.57 -5.27
CA GLN A 130 -9.01 1.34 -6.03
C GLN A 130 -8.85 2.75 -5.44
N GLY A 131 -9.95 3.38 -5.04
CA GLY A 131 -9.92 4.67 -4.35
C GLY A 131 -9.20 4.59 -3.00
N PHE A 132 -9.42 3.53 -2.23
CA PHE A 132 -8.80 3.27 -0.94
C PHE A 132 -7.28 3.15 -1.07
N LEU A 133 -6.78 2.35 -2.02
CA LEU A 133 -5.34 2.25 -2.30
C LEU A 133 -4.73 3.57 -2.76
N LEU A 134 -5.46 4.37 -3.55
CA LEU A 134 -4.99 5.69 -3.98
C LEU A 134 -4.91 6.70 -2.83
N ARG A 135 -5.76 6.56 -1.80
CA ARG A 135 -5.70 7.42 -0.61
C ARG A 135 -4.55 7.05 0.31
N HIS A 136 -4.18 5.77 0.34
CA HIS A 136 -3.25 5.18 1.29
C HIS A 136 -2.04 4.56 0.57
N PRO A 137 -1.05 5.37 0.14
CA PRO A 137 0.13 4.86 -0.58
C PRO A 137 1.03 3.98 0.29
N SER A 138 0.80 3.91 1.61
CA SER A 138 1.48 2.98 2.51
C SER A 138 1.07 1.51 2.32
N ILE A 139 0.06 1.23 1.51
CA ILE A 139 -0.40 -0.12 1.16
C ILE A 139 -0.54 -0.24 -0.36
N HIS A 140 -0.34 -1.44 -0.89
CA HIS A 140 -0.50 -1.70 -2.31
C HIS A 140 -1.00 -3.13 -2.54
N SER A 141 -1.54 -3.39 -3.74
CA SER A 141 -1.94 -4.73 -4.13
C SER A 141 -0.82 -5.42 -4.89
N CYS A 142 -0.56 -6.68 -4.54
CA CYS A 142 0.41 -7.54 -5.22
C CYS A 142 -0.13 -8.97 -5.33
N TRP A 143 0.53 -9.80 -6.13
CA TRP A 143 0.28 -11.24 -6.11
C TRP A 143 1.12 -11.87 -5.01
N SER A 144 0.48 -12.68 -4.17
CA SER A 144 1.16 -13.41 -3.11
C SER A 144 1.88 -14.64 -3.63
N CYS A 145 2.97 -14.98 -2.96
CA CYS A 145 3.66 -16.25 -3.13
C CYS A 145 3.52 -17.06 -1.85
N CYS A 146 3.12 -18.32 -1.97
CA CYS A 146 3.04 -19.20 -0.81
C CYS A 146 4.44 -19.59 -0.36
N LEU A 147 4.69 -19.47 0.94
CA LEU A 147 5.89 -19.97 1.60
C LEU A 147 5.50 -21.22 2.41
N GLU A 148 6.31 -22.26 2.29
CA GLU A 148 6.12 -23.51 3.01
C GLU A 148 6.19 -23.28 4.53
N ASN A 149 5.21 -23.81 5.29
CA ASN A 149 5.09 -23.55 6.73
C ASN A 149 6.30 -24.01 7.52
N ALA A 150 6.93 -25.12 7.12
CA ALA A 150 8.16 -25.62 7.71
C ALA A 150 9.28 -24.58 7.60
N ARG A 151 9.38 -23.88 6.47
CA ARG A 151 10.36 -22.79 6.28
C ARG A 151 10.04 -21.62 7.19
N LEU A 152 8.79 -21.18 7.27
CA LEU A 152 8.38 -20.10 8.19
C LEU A 152 8.74 -20.42 9.64
N LYS A 153 8.42 -21.64 10.10
CA LYS A 153 8.68 -22.09 11.49
C LYS A 153 10.17 -22.28 11.77
N ALA A 154 10.95 -22.75 10.80
CA ALA A 154 12.40 -23.00 10.96
C ALA A 154 13.28 -21.74 10.81
N THR A 155 12.74 -20.67 10.22
CA THR A 155 13.46 -19.42 9.95
C THR A 155 13.57 -18.59 11.24
N ASN A 156 14.51 -18.94 12.12
CA ASN A 156 14.93 -18.07 13.22
C ASN A 156 16.15 -17.24 12.79
N LYS A 157 16.11 -15.92 13.04
CA LYS A 157 17.21 -14.99 12.77
C LYS A 157 18.54 -15.46 13.37
N ALA A 158 18.51 -16.04 14.58
CA ALA A 158 19.69 -16.60 15.22
C ALA A 158 20.25 -17.78 14.41
N SER A 159 19.40 -18.75 14.06
CA SER A 159 19.80 -19.93 13.30
C SER A 159 20.38 -19.58 11.92
N ILE A 160 19.76 -18.63 11.21
CA ILE A 160 20.26 -18.16 9.90
C ILE A 160 21.63 -17.50 10.04
N ARG A 161 21.81 -16.62 11.03
CA ARG A 161 23.10 -15.97 11.28
C ARG A 161 24.19 -16.96 11.63
N THR A 162 23.89 -17.94 12.50
CA THR A 162 24.84 -18.99 12.86
C THR A 162 25.23 -19.82 11.65
N TRP A 163 24.26 -20.21 10.81
CA TRP A 163 24.55 -20.97 9.60
C TRP A 163 25.47 -20.21 8.64
N PHE A 164 25.17 -18.94 8.33
CA PHE A 164 26.01 -18.13 7.44
C PHE A 164 27.40 -17.86 8.03
N LYS A 165 27.52 -17.75 9.36
CA LYS A 165 28.81 -17.61 10.03
C LYS A 165 29.65 -18.88 9.83
N CYS A 166 29.11 -20.05 10.14
CA CYS A 166 29.83 -21.32 9.97
C CYS A 166 30.16 -21.59 8.49
N PHE A 167 29.25 -21.25 7.58
CA PHE A 167 29.50 -21.36 6.15
C PHE A 167 30.68 -20.48 5.71
N ALA A 168 30.74 -19.22 6.16
CA ALA A 168 31.85 -18.31 5.86
C ALA A 168 33.18 -18.79 6.46
N GLU A 169 33.16 -19.37 7.66
CA GLU A 169 34.34 -19.98 8.29
C GLU A 169 34.89 -21.13 7.43
N ILE A 170 34.03 -22.05 6.99
CA ILE A 170 34.42 -23.19 6.13
C ILE A 170 34.95 -22.70 4.77
N VAL A 171 34.26 -21.76 4.12
CA VAL A 171 34.69 -21.21 2.83
C VAL A 171 36.09 -20.59 2.93
N ASN A 172 36.37 -19.87 4.02
CA ASN A 172 37.68 -19.28 4.25
C ASN A 172 38.75 -20.33 4.62
N GLU A 173 38.44 -21.27 5.50
CA GLU A 173 39.36 -22.33 5.94
C GLU A 173 39.87 -23.16 4.77
N PHE A 174 38.97 -23.55 3.86
CA PHE A 174 39.31 -24.36 2.70
C PHE A 174 39.61 -23.53 1.44
N SER A 175 39.61 -22.19 1.55
CA SER A 175 39.82 -21.27 0.41
C SER A 175 38.95 -21.62 -0.81
N VAL A 176 37.68 -21.96 -0.56
CA VAL A 176 36.74 -22.38 -1.60
C VAL A 176 36.44 -21.20 -2.52
N SER A 177 36.71 -21.36 -3.82
CA SER A 177 36.39 -20.35 -4.81
C SER A 177 34.88 -20.15 -4.92
N SER A 178 34.44 -18.91 -5.12
CA SER A 178 33.03 -18.61 -5.36
C SER A 178 32.47 -19.29 -6.62
N THR A 179 33.33 -19.67 -7.57
CA THR A 179 32.95 -20.42 -8.78
C THR A 179 32.55 -21.86 -8.50
N ASP A 180 32.99 -22.39 -7.36
CA ASP A 180 32.84 -23.80 -7.00
C ASP A 180 31.69 -24.00 -5.99
N ILE A 181 30.93 -22.95 -5.71
CA ILE A 181 29.76 -22.96 -4.85
C ILE A 181 28.53 -23.15 -5.73
N PHE A 182 27.98 -24.37 -5.71
CA PHE A 182 26.78 -24.72 -6.45
C PHE A 182 25.57 -24.74 -5.53
N ASN A 183 24.49 -24.05 -5.92
CA ASN A 183 23.21 -24.19 -5.26
C ASN A 183 22.53 -25.48 -5.76
N MET A 184 22.20 -26.37 -4.83
CA MET A 184 21.45 -27.59 -5.11
C MET A 184 20.10 -27.51 -4.41
N ASP A 185 19.04 -27.19 -5.16
CA ASP A 185 17.68 -27.21 -4.66
C ASP A 185 16.79 -28.17 -5.47
N LYS A 186 15.84 -28.78 -4.78
CA LYS A 186 14.81 -29.60 -5.43
C LYS A 186 13.58 -28.72 -5.66
N THR A 187 13.25 -28.47 -6.91
CA THR A 187 11.96 -27.87 -7.27
C THR A 187 10.87 -28.93 -7.21
N GLY A 188 10.08 -28.93 -6.13
CA GLY A 188 8.89 -29.76 -6.03
C GLY A 188 7.71 -29.09 -6.73
N PHE A 189 7.13 -29.75 -7.74
CA PHE A 189 5.84 -29.34 -8.31
C PHE A 189 4.72 -29.98 -7.48
N MET A 190 4.03 -29.18 -6.66
CA MET A 190 2.84 -29.61 -5.94
C MET A 190 1.59 -29.32 -6.78
N PHE A 191 0.81 -30.35 -7.09
CA PHE A 191 -0.33 -30.28 -8.01
C PHE A 191 -1.66 -29.78 -7.40
N SER A 192 -1.70 -29.32 -6.15
CA SER A 192 -3.00 -29.04 -5.51
C SER A 192 -3.03 -27.98 -4.40
N GLN A 193 -1.93 -27.27 -4.11
CA GLN A 193 -1.93 -26.32 -2.98
C GLN A 193 -1.27 -24.97 -3.29
N GLY A 194 -1.99 -23.89 -2.95
CA GLY A 194 -1.48 -22.55 -2.75
C GLY A 194 -1.12 -21.77 -4.03
N GLY A 195 -2.07 -21.62 -4.96
CA GLY A 195 -1.89 -20.71 -6.09
C GLY A 195 -1.62 -19.26 -5.64
N SER A 196 -0.98 -18.48 -6.51
CA SER A 196 -0.82 -17.05 -6.28
C SER A 196 -2.20 -16.40 -6.13
N GLU A 197 -2.39 -15.60 -5.08
CA GLU A 197 -3.63 -14.84 -4.87
C GLU A 197 -3.35 -13.34 -4.83
N GLY A 198 -4.25 -12.53 -5.37
CA GLY A 198 -4.18 -11.09 -5.26
C GLY A 198 -4.47 -10.65 -3.83
N VAL A 199 -3.48 -10.04 -3.19
CA VAL A 199 -3.55 -9.58 -1.79
C VAL A 199 -3.22 -8.09 -1.71
N VAL A 200 -3.43 -7.51 -0.54
CA VAL A 200 -3.05 -6.13 -0.21
C VAL A 200 -2.11 -6.14 0.97
N VAL A 201 -0.98 -5.45 0.82
CA VAL A 201 0.14 -5.52 1.76
C VAL A 201 0.73 -4.13 2.01
N PRO A 202 1.42 -3.92 3.13
CA PRO A 202 2.20 -2.71 3.38
C PRO A 202 3.26 -2.49 2.30
N ALA A 203 3.49 -1.23 1.92
CA ALA A 203 4.58 -0.86 1.03
C ALA A 203 5.93 -0.91 1.78
N GLY A 204 6.98 -1.35 1.08
CA GLY A 204 8.37 -1.29 1.57
C GLY A 204 8.89 -2.52 2.31
N ASP A 205 8.03 -3.51 2.61
CA ASP A 205 8.48 -4.78 3.20
C ASP A 205 8.55 -5.88 2.11
N PRO A 206 9.76 -6.37 1.75
CA PRO A 206 9.92 -7.42 0.75
C PRO A 206 9.34 -8.78 1.20
N ALA A 207 9.12 -8.99 2.51
CA ALA A 207 8.51 -10.21 3.03
C ALA A 207 6.97 -10.19 2.94
N SER A 208 6.38 -9.01 2.75
CA SER A 208 4.92 -8.83 2.80
C SER A 208 4.10 -9.58 1.73
N PRO A 209 4.61 -9.89 0.51
CA PRO A 209 3.89 -10.70 -0.46
C PRO A 209 3.86 -12.20 -0.09
N PHE A 210 4.65 -12.64 0.88
CA PHE A 210 4.69 -14.06 1.25
C PHE A 210 3.54 -14.41 2.18
N ARG A 211 2.93 -15.55 1.91
CA ARG A 211 1.79 -16.06 2.67
C ARG A 211 2.07 -17.47 3.18
N VAL A 212 1.60 -17.73 4.40
CA VAL A 212 1.62 -19.04 5.03
C VAL A 212 0.72 -20.00 4.25
N GLN A 213 1.20 -21.20 3.93
CA GLN A 213 0.37 -22.22 3.29
C GLN A 213 -0.75 -22.68 4.22
N PRO A 214 -2.04 -22.63 3.80
CA PRO A 214 -3.13 -23.15 4.61
C PRO A 214 -2.99 -24.68 4.75
N GLY A 215 -2.82 -25.15 5.99
CA GLY A 215 -2.72 -26.57 6.32
C GLY A 215 -1.29 -27.11 6.25
N THR A 216 -0.57 -27.06 7.38
CA THR A 216 0.43 -28.03 7.90
C THR A 216 1.12 -27.47 9.16
#